data_AF-A0A5A7N766-F1
#
_entry.id   AF-A0A5A7N766-F1
#
_cell.length_a   1.000
_cell.length_b   1.000
_cell.length_c   1.000
_cell.angle_alpha   90.00
_cell.angle_beta   90.00
_cell.angle_gamma   90.00
#
_symmetry.space_group_name_H-M   'P 1'
#
loop_
_entity.id
_entity.type
_entity.pdbx_description
1 polymer ?
#
loop_
_entity_poly.entity_id
_entity_poly.type
_entity_poly.pdbx_seq_one_letter_code
_entity_poly.pdbx_strand_id
1 'polypeptide(L)'
;MPYWGLYATTKAALEKMVEIYAAECAKTAVRVNLIDPGPIRTGMRAKAFPGEDPETLAKPADIAPLFLEMLRPDYQENGDMVHFKEWKTRPRQKA
;
A
#
# COMPACT_ATOMS: atom_id res chain seq x y z
N MET A 1 2.74 11.14 14.77
CA MET A 1 3.74 10.19 15.31
C MET A 1 5.01 10.95 15.68
N PRO A 2 5.49 10.86 16.93
CA PRO A 2 6.80 11.42 17.28
C PRO A 2 7.93 10.68 16.53
N TYR A 3 9.05 11.35 16.25
CA TYR A 3 10.28 10.80 15.62
C TYR A 3 10.19 10.38 14.13
N TRP A 4 9.05 10.55 13.47
CA TRP A 4 8.84 10.16 12.06
C TRP A 4 8.74 11.33 11.08
N GLY A 5 9.07 12.57 11.51
CA GLY A 5 8.76 13.82 10.81
C GLY A 5 8.97 13.77 9.29
N LEU A 6 10.22 13.67 8.83
CA LEU A 6 10.52 13.69 7.39
C LEU A 6 9.88 12.52 6.62
N TYR A 7 9.93 11.31 7.18
CA TYR A 7 9.33 10.15 6.52
C TYR A 7 7.82 10.33 6.36
N ALA A 8 7.11 10.71 7.43
CA ALA A 8 5.67 10.95 7.41
C ALA A 8 5.30 12.08 6.44
N THR A 9 6.04 13.19 6.43
CA THR A 9 5.82 14.29 5.48
C THR A 9 5.95 13.82 4.03
N THR A 10 6.98 13.02 3.70
CA THR A 10 7.13 12.52 2.32
C THR A 10 6.02 11.55 1.91
N LYS A 11 5.47 10.76 2.85
CA LYS A 11 4.35 9.86 2.55
C LYS A 11 3.03 10.61 2.39
N ALA A 12 2.77 11.63 3.20
CA ALA A 12 1.63 12.52 3.00
C ALA A 12 1.71 13.28 1.66
N ALA A 13 2.90 13.72 1.25
CA ALA A 13 3.11 14.31 -0.07
C ALA A 13 2.85 13.31 -1.20
N LEU A 14 3.29 12.06 -1.05
CA LEU A 14 3.04 10.99 -2.01
C LEU A 14 1.54 10.69 -2.16
N GLU A 15 0.77 10.72 -1.07
CA GLU A 15 -0.69 10.58 -1.10
C GLU A 15 -1.34 11.63 -2.01
N LYS A 16 -1.02 12.90 -1.82
CA LYS A 16 -1.55 13.98 -2.65
C LYS A 16 -1.08 13.91 -4.10
N MET A 17 0.17 13.51 -4.32
CA MET A 17 0.68 13.32 -5.69
C MET A 17 -0.12 12.26 -6.45
N VAL A 18 -0.44 11.14 -5.81
CA VAL A 18 -1.23 10.07 -6.43
C VAL A 18 -2.68 10.47 -6.65
N GLU A 19 -3.30 11.17 -5.69
CA GLU A 19 -4.66 11.71 -5.85
C GLU A 19 -4.77 12.63 -7.09
N ILE A 20 -3.84 13.58 -7.23
CA ILE A 20 -3.80 14.50 -8.37
C ILE A 20 -3.54 13.73 -9.66
N TYR A 21 -2.55 12.83 -9.67
CA TYR A 21 -2.18 12.10 -10.88
C TYR A 21 -3.28 11.13 -11.34
N ALA A 22 -4.01 10.53 -10.41
CA ALA A 22 -5.20 9.72 -10.71
C ALA A 22 -6.28 10.56 -11.39
N ALA A 23 -6.52 11.79 -10.93
CA ALA A 23 -7.49 12.70 -11.54
C ALA A 23 -7.06 13.14 -12.95
N GLU A 24 -5.77 13.41 -13.16
CA GLU A 24 -5.21 13.71 -14.49
C GLU A 24 -5.36 12.52 -15.46
N CYS A 25 -5.20 11.30 -14.96
CA CYS A 25 -5.34 10.06 -15.73
C CYS A 25 -6.78 9.60 -15.94
N ALA A 26 -7.79 10.28 -15.39
CA ALA A 26 -9.18 9.81 -15.36
C ALA A 26 -9.79 9.52 -16.75
N LYS A 27 -9.27 10.12 -17.81
CA LYS A 27 -9.71 9.92 -19.21
C LYS A 27 -8.79 8.99 -20.01
N THR A 28 -7.88 8.30 -19.34
CA THR A 28 -6.90 7.39 -19.96
C THR A 28 -7.11 5.95 -19.50
N ALA A 29 -6.34 5.02 -20.07
CA ALA A 29 -6.29 3.64 -19.61
C ALA A 29 -5.38 3.45 -18.37
N VAL A 30 -4.64 4.47 -17.94
CA VAL A 30 -3.75 4.38 -16.77
C VAL A 30 -4.59 4.44 -15.49
N ARG A 31 -4.25 3.59 -14.52
CA ARG A 31 -4.82 3.55 -13.17
C ARG A 31 -3.71 3.86 -12.17
N VAL A 32 -3.95 4.83 -11.29
CA VAL A 32 -2.97 5.28 -10.30
C VAL A 32 -3.58 5.09 -8.92
N ASN A 33 -2.95 4.27 -8.08
CA ASN A 33 -3.43 3.92 -6.75
C ASN A 33 -2.26 3.84 -5.78
N LEU A 34 -2.55 3.87 -4.48
CA LEU A 34 -1.57 3.68 -3.41
C LEU A 34 -1.83 2.40 -2.63
N ILE A 35 -0.74 1.80 -2.16
CA ILE A 35 -0.78 0.68 -1.23
C ILE A 35 -0.13 1.13 0.06
N ASP A 36 -0.88 1.04 1.15
CA ASP A 36 -0.32 1.03 2.49
C ASP A 36 -0.07 -0.43 2.90
N PRO A 37 1.20 -0.87 2.93
CA PRO A 37 1.52 -2.25 3.26
C PRO A 37 1.33 -2.57 4.74
N GLY A 38 1.20 -1.56 5.61
CA GLY A 38 1.32 -1.75 7.05
C GLY A 38 2.69 -2.33 7.46
N PRO A 39 2.79 -2.96 8.64
CA PRO A 39 4.05 -3.49 9.13
C PRO A 39 4.39 -4.83 8.45
N ILE A 40 5.43 -4.82 7.62
CA ILE A 40 5.95 -6.00 6.90
C ILE A 40 7.34 -6.35 7.42
N ARG A 41 7.62 -7.65 7.55
CA ARG A 41 8.91 -8.23 7.96
C ARG A 41 10.01 -7.93 6.94
N THR A 42 10.57 -6.72 7.01
CA THR A 42 11.63 -6.21 6.14
C THR A 42 12.77 -5.63 6.96
N GLY A 43 13.95 -5.47 6.35
CA GLY A 43 15.07 -4.78 6.98
C GLY A 43 14.76 -3.30 7.32
N MET A 44 13.91 -2.63 6.53
CA MET A 44 13.46 -1.26 6.84
C MET A 44 12.64 -1.23 8.13
N ARG A 45 11.73 -2.19 8.31
CA ARG A 45 10.91 -2.29 9.53
C ARG A 45 11.76 -2.60 10.77
N ALA A 46 12.71 -3.53 10.66
CA ALA A 46 13.63 -3.87 11.75
C ALA A 46 14.47 -2.68 12.21
N LYS A 47 14.94 -1.83 11.28
CA LYS A 47 15.65 -0.58 11.62
C LYS A 47 14.74 0.45 12.29
N ALA A 48 13.49 0.51 11.86
CA ALA A 48 12.49 1.45 12.37
C ALA A 48 11.95 1.09 13.76
N PHE A 49 11.82 -0.21 14.06
CA PHE A 49 11.30 -0.73 15.33
C PHE A 49 12.20 -1.88 15.84
N PRO A 50 13.40 -1.60 16.40
CA PRO A 50 14.39 -2.63 16.73
C PRO A 50 13.95 -3.65 17.80
N GLY A 51 12.98 -3.30 18.65
CA GLY A 51 12.46 -4.17 19.70
C GLY A 51 11.19 -4.93 19.34
N GLU A 52 10.69 -4.77 18.11
CA GLU A 52 9.50 -5.49 17.64
C GLU A 52 9.86 -6.93 17.25
N ASP A 53 9.07 -7.90 17.70
CA ASP A 53 9.24 -9.31 17.31
C ASP A 53 8.91 -9.51 15.82
N PRO A 54 9.89 -9.87 14.96
CA PRO A 54 9.65 -10.07 13.54
C PRO A 54 8.64 -11.19 13.24
N GLU A 55 8.48 -12.15 14.15
CA GLU A 55 7.57 -13.29 13.94
C GLU A 55 6.10 -12.89 13.97
N THR A 56 5.78 -11.76 14.59
CA THR A 56 4.43 -11.18 14.61
C THR A 56 4.04 -10.48 13.30
N LEU A 57 5.01 -10.22 12.42
CA LEU A 57 4.82 -9.44 11.20
C LEU A 57 4.52 -10.31 9.98
N ALA A 58 3.66 -9.80 9.10
CA ALA A 58 3.42 -10.39 7.79
C ALA A 58 4.70 -10.39 6.95
N LYS A 59 4.90 -11.45 6.18
CA LYS A 59 6.04 -11.61 5.26
C LYS A 59 5.77 -10.84 3.96
N PRO A 60 6.80 -10.44 3.21
CA PRO A 60 6.63 -9.84 1.89
C PRO A 60 5.78 -10.70 0.93
N ALA A 61 5.87 -12.04 1.05
CA ALA A 61 5.07 -12.96 0.27
C ALA A 61 3.55 -12.87 0.58
N ASP A 62 3.18 -12.43 1.79
CA ASP A 62 1.77 -12.35 2.21
C ASP A 62 1.04 -11.17 1.54
N ILE A 63 1.76 -10.09 1.20
CA ILE A 63 1.21 -8.91 0.52
C ILE A 63 1.31 -9.01 -1.01
N ALA A 64 2.19 -9.87 -1.55
CA ALA A 64 2.36 -10.04 -2.99
C ALA A 64 1.04 -10.25 -3.78
N PRO A 65 0.02 -10.99 -3.28
CA PRO A 65 -1.22 -11.16 -4.02
C PRO A 65 -2.02 -9.86 -4.20
N LEU A 66 -1.92 -8.90 -3.27
CA LEU A 66 -2.53 -7.57 -3.43
C LEU A 66 -1.90 -6.81 -4.59
N PHE A 67 -0.57 -6.84 -4.70
CA PHE A 67 0.12 -6.24 -5.85
C PHE A 67 -0.35 -6.87 -7.17
N LEU A 68 -0.46 -8.20 -7.21
CA LEU A 68 -0.91 -8.90 -8.41
C LEU A 68 -2.34 -8.52 -8.78
N GLU A 69 -3.26 -8.40 -7.81
CA GLU A 69 -4.65 -7.97 -8.03
C GLU A 69 -4.72 -6.59 -8.71
N MET A 70 -3.96 -5.62 -8.20
CA MET A 70 -3.94 -4.25 -8.70
C MET A 70 -3.25 -4.10 -10.07
N LEU A 71 -2.45 -5.08 -10.47
CA LEU A 71 -1.77 -5.11 -11.76
C LEU A 71 -2.57 -5.87 -12.83
N ARG A 72 -3.74 -6.43 -12.50
CA ARG A 72 -4.55 -7.15 -13.48
C ARG A 72 -5.11 -6.19 -14.52
N PRO A 73 -5.26 -6.62 -15.80
CA PRO A 73 -5.87 -5.80 -16.85
C PRO A 73 -7.32 -5.37 -16.56
N ASP A 74 -8.04 -6.15 -15.75
CA ASP A 74 -9.43 -5.89 -15.36
C ASP A 74 -9.57 -5.02 -14.09
N TYR A 75 -8.47 -4.60 -13.47
CA TYR A 75 -8.51 -3.71 -12.30
C TYR A 75 -8.95 -2.30 -12.71
N GLN A 76 -10.09 -1.84 -12.17
CA GLN A 76 -10.69 -0.55 -12.57
C GLN A 76 -10.57 0.57 -11.54
N GLU A 77 -10.17 0.28 -10.31
CA GLU A 77 -10.05 1.32 -9.29
C GLU A 77 -8.96 2.33 -9.66
N ASN A 78 -9.23 3.61 -9.38
CA ASN A 78 -8.33 4.72 -9.67
C ASN A 78 -8.42 5.78 -8.57
N GLY A 79 -7.28 6.21 -8.06
CA GLY A 79 -7.18 7.15 -6.93
C GLY A 79 -7.43 6.49 -5.57
N ASP A 80 -7.43 5.16 -5.50
CA ASP A 80 -7.69 4.43 -4.25
C ASP A 80 -6.44 4.32 -3.37
N MET A 81 -6.67 4.27 -2.05
CA MET A 81 -5.69 3.97 -1.02
C MET A 81 -6.00 2.60 -0.42
N VAL A 82 -5.26 1.59 -0.86
CA VAL A 82 -5.50 0.21 -0.44
C VAL A 82 -4.64 -0.13 0.78
N HIS A 83 -5.29 -0.30 1.94
CA HIS A 83 -4.63 -0.78 3.15
C HIS A 83 -4.57 -2.31 3.17
N PHE A 84 -3.37 -2.88 3.23
CA PHE A 84 -3.18 -4.34 3.22
C PHE A 84 -3.93 -5.06 4.35
N LYS A 85 -4.00 -4.44 5.53
CA LYS A 85 -4.71 -5.00 6.69
C LYS A 85 -6.20 -5.22 6.41
N GLU A 86 -6.83 -4.26 5.73
CA GLU A 86 -8.24 -4.31 5.36
C GLU A 86 -8.45 -5.25 4.18
N TRP A 87 -7.59 -5.15 3.16
CA TRP A 87 -7.64 -6.03 2.00
C TRP A 87 -7.57 -7.51 2.40
N LYS A 88 -6.71 -7.86 3.36
CA LYS A 88 -6.53 -9.24 3.84
C LYS A 88 -7.81 -9.83 4.46
N THR A 89 -8.70 -9.01 5.01
CA THR A 89 -9.95 -9.45 5.63
C THR A 89 -11.15 -9.35 4.69
N ARG A 90 -10.99 -8.79 3.48
CA ARG A 90 -12.08 -8.72 2.49
C ARG A 90 -12.49 -10.13 2.04
N PRO A 91 -13.80 -10.41 1.92
CA PRO A 91 -14.25 -11.67 1.35
C PRO A 91 -13.80 -11.73 -0.12
N ARG A 92 -13.03 -12.77 -0.47
CA ARG A 92 -12.61 -12.98 -1.87
C ARG A 92 -13.85 -13.28 -2.69
N GLN A 93 -14.16 -12.42 -3.65
CA GLN A 93 -15.20 -12.70 -4.64
C GLN A 93 -14.75 -13.94 -5.43
N LYS A 94 -15.56 -15.00 -5.44
CA LYS A 94 -15.31 -16.16 -6.30
C LYS A 94 -15.42 -15.68 -7.76
N ALA A 95 -14.38 -15.97 -8.53
CA ALA A 95 -14.38 -15.82 -9.99
C ALA A 95 -15.53 -16.63 -10.62
#